data_AF-A0A927U452-F1
#
_entry.id   AF-A0A927U452-F1
#
_cell.length_a   1.000
_cell.length_b   1.000
_cell.length_c   1.000
_cell.angle_alpha   90.00
_cell.angle_beta   90.00
_cell.angle_gamma   90.00
#
_symmetry.space_group_name_H-M   'P 1'
#
loop_
_entity.id
_entity.type
_entity.pdbx_description
1 polymer ?
#
loop_
_entity_poly.entity_id
_entity_poly.type
_entity_poly.pdbx_seq_one_letter_code
_entity_poly.pdbx_strand_id
1 'polypeptide(L)'
;MENIDKTKLLTKVIFNEYPLLILGNLTQNTYSFLTYEDFSSTKCAAAGSFDELIDSGCETMHDMDKDLFKKTFSRDNLLKEYAAGKDKVALRVFQEGDDGVLRKVEITDFLIKDENSEDVLVISFNRNI
;
A
#
# COMPACT_ATOMS: atom_id res chain seq x y z
N MET A 1 10.75 34.95 -12.30
CA MET A 1 10.26 33.59 -12.64
C MET A 1 9.94 32.93 -11.32
N GLU A 2 8.67 32.68 -11.04
CA GLU A 2 8.24 32.04 -9.79
C GLU A 2 8.91 30.66 -9.69
N ASN A 3 9.55 30.38 -8.55
CA ASN A 3 10.27 29.12 -8.37
C ASN A 3 9.22 28.01 -8.26
N ILE A 4 9.04 27.22 -9.31
CA ILE A 4 8.07 26.14 -9.34
C ILE A 4 8.50 25.08 -8.33
N ASP A 5 7.68 24.89 -7.29
CA ASP A 5 7.86 23.80 -6.33
C ASP A 5 7.50 22.46 -7.00
N LYS A 6 8.53 21.80 -7.53
CA LYS A 6 8.40 20.54 -8.25
C LYS A 6 7.87 19.42 -7.34
N THR A 7 8.25 19.40 -6.07
CA THR A 7 7.80 18.38 -5.11
C THR A 7 6.30 18.49 -4.91
N LYS A 8 5.80 19.71 -4.65
CA LYS A 8 4.37 19.95 -4.49
C LYS A 8 3.55 19.53 -5.72
N LEU A 9 4.06 19.80 -6.93
CA LEU A 9 3.39 19.39 -8.16
C LEU A 9 3.37 17.86 -8.33
N LEU A 10 4.50 17.18 -8.08
CA LEU A 10 4.58 15.72 -8.16
C LEU A 10 3.67 15.05 -7.13
N THR A 11 3.70 15.50 -5.88
CA THR A 11 2.84 14.98 -4.81
C THR A 11 1.36 15.14 -5.16
N LYS A 12 0.96 16.29 -5.72
CA LYS A 12 -0.43 16.51 -6.15
C LYS A 12 -0.87 15.51 -7.23
N VAL A 13 -0.02 15.24 -8.23
CA VAL A 13 -0.34 14.26 -9.28
C VAL A 13 -0.42 12.85 -8.70
N ILE A 14 0.51 12.49 -7.82
CA ILE A 14 0.54 11.18 -7.16
C ILE A 14 -0.73 10.97 -6.33
N PHE A 15 -1.13 11.94 -5.50
CA PHE A 15 -2.32 11.80 -4.65
C PHE A 15 -3.64 11.74 -5.43
N ASN A 16 -3.69 12.38 -6.60
CA ASN A 16 -4.84 12.29 -7.50
C ASN A 16 -4.93 10.94 -8.23
N GLU A 17 -3.79 10.32 -8.57
CA GLU A 17 -3.74 9.05 -9.29
C GLU A 17 -3.91 7.84 -8.34
N TYR A 18 -3.46 7.99 -7.09
CA TYR A 18 -3.44 6.92 -6.09
C TYR A 18 -4.29 7.33 -4.89
N PRO A 19 -5.60 7.01 -4.90
CA PRO A 19 -6.54 7.35 -3.83
C PRO A 19 -6.15 6.83 -2.44
N LEU A 20 -5.36 5.75 -2.38
CA LEU A 20 -4.81 5.22 -1.14
C LEU A 20 -3.29 5.04 -1.26
N LEU A 21 -2.56 5.77 -0.41
CA LEU A 21 -1.11 5.62 -0.23
C LEU A 21 -0.81 5.30 1.23
N ILE A 22 0.04 4.31 1.45
CA ILE A 22 0.39 3.85 2.78
C ILE A 22 1.89 3.82 2.93
N LEU A 23 2.40 4.37 4.04
CA LEU A 23 3.76 4.16 4.49
C LEU A 23 3.75 3.07 5.55
N GLY A 24 4.44 1.97 5.30
CA GLY A 24 4.70 0.91 6.27
C GLY A 24 6.17 0.88 6.68
N ASN A 25 6.42 0.63 7.97
CA ASN A 25 7.72 0.20 8.46
C ASN A 25 7.64 -1.31 8.75
N LEU A 26 8.26 -2.11 7.88
CA LEU A 26 8.20 -3.57 7.94
C LEU A 26 9.02 -4.13 9.10
N THR A 27 10.10 -3.44 9.49
CA THR A 27 10.95 -3.83 10.62
C THR A 27 10.25 -3.59 11.95
N GLN A 28 9.62 -2.43 12.10
CA GLN A 28 8.91 -2.04 13.33
C GLN A 28 7.45 -2.52 13.37
N ASN A 29 6.97 -3.12 12.28
CA ASN A 29 5.59 -3.58 12.12
C ASN A 29 4.56 -2.48 12.37
N THR A 30 4.73 -1.33 11.72
CA THR A 30 3.80 -0.20 11.81
C THR A 30 3.40 0.31 10.43
N TYR A 31 2.28 1.01 10.35
CA TYR A 31 1.90 1.75 9.15
C TYR A 31 1.18 3.06 9.49
N SER A 32 1.13 3.95 8.50
CA SER A 32 0.29 5.14 8.48
C SER A 32 -0.12 5.49 7.05
N PHE A 33 -1.32 5.99 6.86
CA PHE A 33 -1.75 6.51 5.56
C PHE A 33 -1.02 7.82 5.23
N LEU A 34 -0.54 7.93 4.00
CA LEU A 34 -0.02 9.17 3.41
C LEU A 34 -1.13 9.95 2.71
N THR A 35 -2.06 9.23 2.07
CA THR A 35 -3.31 9.79 1.55
C THR A 35 -4.42 8.77 1.67
N TYR A 36 -5.63 9.27 1.86
CA TYR A 36 -6.87 8.50 1.89
C TYR A 36 -7.98 9.39 1.34
N GLU A 37 -8.10 9.47 0.01
CA GLU A 37 -9.11 10.26 -0.69
C GLU A 37 -9.80 9.37 -1.72
N ASP A 38 -11.13 9.24 -1.66
CA ASP A 38 -11.94 8.52 -2.66
C ASP A 38 -11.56 7.03 -2.91
N PHE A 39 -10.91 6.37 -1.95
CA PHE A 39 -10.72 4.91 -1.99
C PHE A 39 -11.97 4.18 -1.54
N SER A 40 -12.29 3.06 -2.22
CA SER A 40 -13.59 2.39 -2.10
C SER A 40 -13.78 1.53 -0.84
N SER A 41 -12.73 1.30 -0.05
CA SER A 41 -12.78 0.44 1.14
C SER A 41 -12.10 1.10 2.35
N THR A 42 -12.85 1.30 3.44
CA THR A 42 -12.44 1.98 4.68
C THR A 42 -12.13 1.04 5.86
N LYS A 43 -12.04 -0.27 5.64
CA LYS A 43 -12.03 -1.28 6.74
C LYS A 43 -10.81 -1.29 7.67
N CYS A 44 -9.85 -0.37 7.53
CA CYS A 44 -8.71 -0.27 8.46
C CYS A 44 -8.50 1.15 8.99
N ALA A 45 -7.85 1.23 10.15
CA ALA A 45 -7.49 2.50 10.77
C ALA A 45 -6.44 3.26 9.94
N ALA A 46 -6.33 4.58 10.15
CA ALA A 46 -5.34 5.38 9.42
C ALA A 46 -3.87 5.08 9.81
N ALA A 47 -3.65 4.37 10.92
CA ALA A 47 -2.35 3.92 11.39
C ALA A 47 -2.53 2.75 12.37
N GLY A 48 -1.51 1.89 12.49
CA GLY A 48 -1.56 0.70 13.34
C GLY A 48 -0.41 -0.26 13.05
N SER A 49 -0.64 -1.56 13.28
CA SER A 49 0.33 -2.60 12.91
C SER A 49 0.23 -2.94 11.42
N PHE A 50 1.38 -3.15 10.77
CA PHE A 50 1.38 -3.54 9.36
C PHE A 50 0.71 -4.90 9.14
N ASP A 51 0.84 -5.83 10.08
CA ASP A 51 0.15 -7.13 9.99
C ASP A 51 -1.38 -6.96 10.07
N GLU A 52 -1.88 -6.07 10.93
CA GLU A 52 -3.31 -5.72 11.00
C GLU A 52 -3.82 -5.10 9.70
N LEU A 53 -3.02 -4.23 9.07
CA LEU A 53 -3.34 -3.66 7.75
C LEU A 53 -3.55 -4.76 6.70
N ILE A 54 -2.67 -5.76 6.66
CA ILE A 54 -2.77 -6.88 5.71
C ILE A 54 -4.00 -7.73 6.02
N ASP A 55 -4.30 -7.99 7.29
CA ASP A 55 -5.50 -8.75 7.67
C ASP A 55 -6.79 -8.01 7.27
N SER A 56 -6.91 -6.71 7.58
CA SER A 56 -8.06 -5.89 7.16
C SER A 56 -8.18 -5.77 5.64
N GLY A 57 -7.05 -5.62 4.93
CA GLY A 57 -7.03 -5.61 3.46
C GLY A 57 -7.54 -6.94 2.89
N CYS A 58 -7.11 -8.07 3.46
CA CYS A 58 -7.54 -9.40 3.03
C CYS A 58 -9.05 -9.60 3.15
N GLU A 59 -9.68 -9.07 4.21
CA GLU A 59 -11.15 -9.15 4.41
C GLU A 59 -11.98 -8.44 3.34
N THR A 60 -11.34 -7.58 2.54
CA THR A 60 -11.98 -6.84 1.44
C THR A 60 -11.75 -7.50 0.09
N MET A 61 -10.86 -8.48 -0.01
CA MET A 61 -10.56 -9.17 -1.27
C MET A 61 -11.64 -10.19 -1.61
N HIS A 62 -11.85 -10.41 -2.91
CA HIS A 62 -12.65 -11.53 -3.38
C HIS A 62 -12.10 -12.86 -2.86
N ASP A 63 -12.95 -13.84 -2.55
CA ASP A 63 -12.53 -15.09 -1.88
C ASP A 63 -11.39 -15.83 -2.59
N MET A 64 -11.39 -15.84 -3.93
CA MET A 64 -10.33 -16.45 -4.74
C MET A 64 -8.98 -15.72 -4.67
N ASP A 65 -8.99 -14.44 -4.30
CA ASP A 65 -7.80 -13.57 -4.28
C ASP A 65 -7.23 -13.38 -2.86
N LYS A 66 -7.95 -13.75 -1.80
CA LYS A 66 -7.54 -13.59 -0.39
C LYS A 66 -6.17 -14.21 -0.10
N ASP A 67 -5.99 -15.48 -0.45
CA ASP A 67 -4.74 -16.19 -0.20
C ASP A 67 -3.58 -15.61 -1.01
N LEU A 68 -3.84 -15.23 -2.26
CA LEU A 68 -2.83 -14.62 -3.13
C LEU A 68 -2.40 -13.26 -2.59
N PHE A 69 -3.35 -12.42 -2.19
CA PHE A 69 -3.11 -11.12 -1.57
C PHE A 69 -2.28 -11.26 -0.30
N LYS A 70 -2.75 -12.07 0.67
CA LYS A 70 -2.08 -12.24 1.98
C LYS A 70 -0.68 -12.81 1.81
N LYS A 71 -0.49 -13.80 0.93
CA LYS A 71 0.83 -14.36 0.65
C LYS A 71 1.77 -13.34 0.01
N THR A 72 1.27 -12.50 -0.88
CA THR A 72 2.08 -11.50 -1.61
C THR A 72 2.50 -10.35 -0.71
N PHE A 73 1.57 -9.80 0.08
CA PHE A 73 1.79 -8.56 0.83
C PHE A 73 2.02 -8.75 2.34
N SER A 74 2.04 -10.00 2.84
CA SER A 74 2.46 -10.23 4.24
C SER A 74 3.82 -9.61 4.52
N ARG A 75 3.97 -9.03 5.72
CA ARG A 75 5.20 -8.38 6.18
C ARG A 75 6.44 -9.27 5.98
N ASP A 76 6.32 -10.53 6.35
CA ASP A 76 7.40 -11.52 6.21
C ASP A 76 7.76 -11.78 4.74
N ASN A 77 6.77 -11.83 3.83
CA ASN A 77 7.05 -11.97 2.40
C ASN A 77 7.73 -10.71 1.83
N LEU A 78 7.25 -9.51 2.17
CA LEU A 78 7.86 -8.27 1.71
C LEU A 78 9.31 -8.11 2.20
N LEU A 79 9.60 -8.44 3.46
CA LEU A 79 10.96 -8.48 4.00
C LEU A 79 11.84 -9.49 3.27
N LYS A 80 11.30 -10.67 2.95
CA LYS A 80 11.99 -11.70 2.18
C LYS A 80 12.30 -11.25 0.76
N GLU A 81 11.34 -10.61 0.09
CA GLU A 81 11.52 -10.08 -1.27
C GLU A 81 12.56 -8.97 -1.30
N TYR A 82 12.54 -8.08 -0.30
CA TYR A 82 13.57 -7.06 -0.12
C TYR A 82 14.96 -7.68 0.07
N ALA A 83 15.09 -8.68 0.95
CA ALA A 83 16.35 -9.39 1.18
C ALA A 83 16.86 -10.13 -0.08
N ALA A 84 15.96 -10.51 -0.99
CA ALA A 84 16.30 -11.06 -2.30
C ALA A 84 16.68 -9.99 -3.34
N GLY A 85 16.72 -8.72 -2.96
CA GLY A 85 17.10 -7.59 -3.81
C GLY A 85 15.97 -7.01 -4.65
N LYS A 86 14.70 -7.36 -4.37
CA LYS A 86 13.56 -6.71 -5.04
C LYS A 86 13.25 -5.37 -4.38
N ASP A 87 12.99 -4.37 -5.21
CA ASP A 87 12.55 -3.03 -4.82
C ASP A 87 11.05 -2.80 -5.06
N LYS A 88 10.37 -3.76 -5.67
CA LYS A 88 8.96 -3.65 -6.06
C LYS A 88 8.22 -4.99 -6.03
N VAL A 89 7.02 -4.98 -5.47
CA VAL A 89 6.03 -6.06 -5.53
C VAL A 89 4.70 -5.47 -6.02
N ALA A 90 4.02 -6.11 -6.96
CA ALA A 90 2.75 -5.60 -7.47
C ALA A 90 1.77 -6.73 -7.76
N LEU A 91 0.49 -6.46 -7.55
CA LEU A 91 -0.59 -7.41 -7.76
C LEU A 91 -1.86 -6.70 -8.25
N ARG A 92 -2.64 -7.39 -9.08
CA ARG A 92 -3.99 -6.98 -9.44
C ARG A 92 -4.97 -8.05 -8.99
N VAL A 93 -5.95 -7.64 -8.19
CA VAL A 93 -6.97 -8.52 -7.57
C VAL A 93 -8.34 -7.85 -7.64
N PHE A 94 -9.38 -8.60 -7.32
CA PHE A 94 -10.71 -8.05 -7.09
C PHE A 94 -10.93 -7.74 -5.61
N GLN A 95 -11.42 -6.54 -5.33
CA GLN A 95 -11.76 -6.05 -3.99
C GLN A 95 -13.24 -5.63 -3.97
N GLU A 96 -13.94 -6.01 -2.92
CA GLU A 96 -15.28 -5.53 -2.62
C GLU A 96 -15.18 -4.21 -1.86
N GLY A 97 -15.76 -3.14 -2.41
CA GLY A 97 -15.84 -1.85 -1.73
C GLY A 97 -16.86 -1.86 -0.59
N ASP A 98 -16.89 -0.79 0.20
CA ASP A 98 -17.86 -0.62 1.30
C ASP A 98 -19.31 -0.55 0.80
N ASP A 99 -19.50 -0.28 -0.49
CA ASP A 99 -20.79 -0.30 -1.19
C ASP A 99 -21.19 -1.71 -1.68
N GLY A 100 -20.39 -2.73 -1.40
CA GLY A 100 -20.59 -4.10 -1.87
C GLY A 100 -20.27 -4.31 -3.35
N VAL A 101 -19.74 -3.29 -4.05
CA VAL A 101 -19.40 -3.40 -5.47
C VAL A 101 -18.00 -3.95 -5.63
N LEU A 102 -17.90 -5.05 -6.38
CA LEU A 102 -16.64 -5.67 -6.75
C LEU A 102 -15.91 -4.83 -7.80
N ARG A 103 -14.68 -4.43 -7.50
CA ARG A 103 -13.81 -3.65 -8.39
C ARG A 103 -12.48 -4.35 -8.55
N LYS A 104 -11.82 -4.13 -9.69
CA LYS A 104 -10.45 -4.56 -9.85
C LYS A 104 -9.54 -3.47 -9.28
N VAL A 105 -8.57 -3.89 -8.48
CA VAL A 105 -7.62 -2.98 -7.83
C VAL A 105 -6.20 -3.37 -8.22
N GLU A 106 -5.35 -2.37 -8.35
CA GLU A 106 -3.92 -2.54 -8.50
C GLU A 106 -3.22 -2.04 -7.24
N ILE A 107 -2.36 -2.89 -6.68
CA ILE A 107 -1.58 -2.63 -5.48
C ILE A 107 -0.11 -2.77 -5.87
N THR A 108 0.69 -1.74 -5.60
CA THR A 108 2.13 -1.74 -5.86
C THR A 108 2.87 -1.26 -4.63
N ASP A 109 3.69 -2.15 -4.06
CA ASP A 109 4.56 -1.87 -2.93
C ASP A 109 5.98 -1.61 -3.43
N PHE A 110 6.52 -0.45 -3.09
CA PHE A 110 7.92 -0.11 -3.29
C PHE A 110 8.69 -0.29 -1.99
N LEU A 111 9.72 -1.14 -2.00
CA LEU A 111 10.51 -1.53 -0.85
C LEU A 111 11.78 -0.65 -0.79
N ILE A 112 11.96 0.07 0.30
CA ILE A 112 12.97 1.14 0.41
C ILE A 112 13.73 0.97 1.73
N LYS A 113 15.06 1.12 1.70
CA LYS A 113 15.85 1.27 2.92
C LYS A 113 15.74 2.71 3.40
N ASP A 114 15.47 2.92 4.68
CA ASP A 114 15.71 4.24 5.26
C ASP A 114 17.21 4.55 5.25
N GLU A 115 17.59 5.77 4.85
CA GLU A 115 18.98 6.20 4.84
C GLU A 115 19.52 6.44 6.26
N ASN A 116 18.62 6.68 7.22
CA ASN A 116 18.95 7.06 8.58
C ASN A 116 18.79 5.90 9.59
N SER A 117 18.32 4.74 9.15
CA SER A 117 18.13 3.55 10.00
C SER A 117 18.34 2.26 9.22
N GLU A 118 18.33 1.13 9.93
CA GLU A 118 18.33 -0.21 9.32
C GLU A 118 16.90 -0.71 9.04
N ASP A 119 15.89 0.16 9.17
CA ASP A 119 14.52 -0.20 8.91
C ASP A 119 14.25 -0.37 7.41
N VAL A 120 13.46 -1.39 7.09
CA VAL A 120 12.92 -1.59 5.75
C VAL A 120 11.54 -0.98 5.71
N LEU A 121 11.36 -0.01 4.83
CA LEU A 121 10.10 0.70 4.61
C LEU A 121 9.41 0.19 3.35
N VAL A 122 8.10 0.36 3.31
CA VAL A 122 7.28 0.15 2.12
C VAL A 122 6.41 1.37 1.88
N ILE A 123 6.33 1.82 0.62
CA ILE A 123 5.29 2.76 0.18
C ILE A 123 4.35 2.01 -0.75
N SER A 124 3.11 1.83 -0.31
CA SER A 124 2.07 1.12 -1.05
C SER A 124 1.21 2.09 -1.85
N PHE A 125 1.07 1.82 -3.15
CA PHE A 125 0.28 2.56 -4.12
C PHE A 125 -0.93 1.74 -4.51
N ASN A 126 -2.12 2.25 -4.19
CA ASN A 126 -3.38 1.54 -4.38
C ASN A 126 -4.32 2.37 -5.26
N ARG A 127 -4.87 1.75 -6.31
CA ARG A 127 -5.86 2.39 -7.19
C ARG A 127 -6.88 1.38 -7.72
N ASN A 128 -8.08 1.88 -7.97
CA ASN A 128 -9.12 1.17 -8.72
C ASN A 128 -8.79 1.24 -10.23
N ILE A 129 -9.09 0.17 -10.98
CA ILE A 129 -8.91 0.11 -12.44
C ILE A 129 -10.16 -0.29 -13.20
#